data_AF-A0AAV5UTD8-F1
#
_entry.id   AF-A0AAV5UTD8-F1
#
_cell.length_a   1.000
_cell.length_b   1.000
_cell.length_c   1.000
_cell.angle_alpha   90.00
_cell.angle_beta   90.00
_cell.angle_gamma   90.00
#
_symmetry.space_group_name_H-M   'P 1'
#
loop_
_entity.id
_entity.type
_entity.pdbx_description
1 polymer ?
#
loop_
_entity_poly.entity_id
_entity_poly.type
_entity_poly.pdbx_seq_one_letter_code
_entity_poly.pdbx_strand_id
1 'polypeptide(L)'
;MITRGSYFPFDVSTSLLQWTADRAKDLLPTSLYDLCMSLFMSCKRASEVLIVGGFIFLWIISPVVVVWLPVALWFTDLWWTVPLYAAWMYYDWDTAKTGGRPIEICRNNIGWNLFADYFPLKLVKTAELSPERNYIVGSHPHGVLSIGACATFLTDSTGFSKLFPGLTANLLTLNGQFWFPLRRDFGFTIGGAESSRTSLKWTLRNPGKGRAIGIVLGGLNESIMARPGRHDLKLLNRRGFCRFALQFGADLVPLYHFGENELFDQAAGNYEQGLKNMQARIRNLIGFCPPLPMGRSLLNLPWGGILPYRKPVTSVMGKPIRVKRVENPTDLQVDLLHQKYCDALVDLFEKNKKLYDIPDDQHINFY
;
A
#
# COMPACT_ATOMS: atom_id res chain seq x y z
N MET A 1 34.13 -3.67 23.98
CA MET A 1 34.13 -2.81 22.77
C MET A 1 33.35 -3.55 21.71
N ILE A 2 32.26 -2.96 21.23
CA ILE A 2 31.12 -3.65 20.60
C ILE A 2 31.49 -4.24 19.24
N THR A 3 31.39 -5.57 19.14
CA THR A 3 31.40 -6.37 17.92
C THR A 3 30.09 -6.15 17.14
N ARG A 4 30.17 -5.66 15.90
CA ARG A 4 29.02 -5.57 14.98
C ARG A 4 28.65 -6.96 14.49
N GLY A 5 27.43 -7.38 14.84
CA GLY A 5 26.85 -8.66 14.47
C GLY A 5 26.47 -8.75 12.99
N SER A 6 26.74 -9.93 12.45
CA SER A 6 26.06 -10.58 11.33
C SER A 6 24.54 -10.51 11.44
N TYR A 7 23.83 -10.37 10.30
CA TYR A 7 22.58 -11.08 9.90
C TYR A 7 21.85 -10.27 8.80
N PHE A 8 22.02 -10.63 7.52
CA PHE A 8 21.05 -10.32 6.44
C PHE A 8 21.15 -11.40 5.35
N PRO A 9 20.12 -12.23 5.12
CA PRO A 9 20.10 -13.16 4.00
C PRO A 9 19.39 -12.52 2.78
N PHE A 10 20.21 -12.12 1.81
CA PHE A 10 19.89 -11.85 0.39
C PHE A 10 18.83 -10.78 0.08
N ASP A 11 19.29 -9.53 0.00
CA ASP A 11 18.70 -8.44 -0.79
C ASP A 11 19.41 -8.40 -2.16
N VAL A 12 18.83 -9.01 -3.19
CA VAL A 12 19.54 -9.36 -4.45
C VAL A 12 19.92 -8.12 -5.27
N SER A 13 19.19 -7.01 -5.17
CA SER A 13 19.54 -5.77 -5.90
C SER A 13 20.65 -4.98 -5.23
N THR A 14 20.62 -4.80 -3.91
CA THR A 14 21.69 -4.07 -3.22
C THR A 14 22.94 -4.94 -3.08
N SER A 15 22.82 -6.25 -2.83
CA SER A 15 23.98 -7.13 -2.64
C SER A 15 24.80 -7.35 -3.91
N LEU A 16 24.19 -7.53 -5.07
CA LEU A 16 24.96 -7.72 -6.32
C LEU A 16 25.67 -6.42 -6.73
N LEU A 17 25.00 -5.28 -6.55
CA LEU A 17 25.52 -3.95 -6.91
C LEU A 17 26.56 -3.42 -5.91
N GLN A 18 26.34 -3.65 -4.62
CA GLN A 18 27.34 -3.36 -3.59
C GLN A 18 28.55 -4.28 -3.78
N TRP A 19 28.34 -5.55 -4.10
CA TRP A 19 29.41 -6.50 -4.38
C TRP A 19 30.20 -6.16 -5.66
N THR A 20 29.55 -5.71 -6.74
CA THR A 20 30.28 -5.23 -7.93
C THR A 20 31.00 -3.92 -7.66
N ALA A 21 30.41 -3.00 -6.90
CA ALA A 21 31.08 -1.76 -6.47
C ALA A 21 32.30 -2.07 -5.58
N ASP A 22 32.15 -2.94 -4.59
CA ASP A 22 33.23 -3.31 -3.68
C ASP A 22 34.39 -4.00 -4.43
N ARG A 23 34.11 -4.83 -5.44
CA ARG A 23 35.14 -5.39 -6.34
C ARG A 23 35.74 -4.36 -7.30
N ALA A 24 34.96 -3.41 -7.79
CA ALA A 24 35.44 -2.35 -8.67
C ALA A 24 36.39 -1.39 -7.94
N LYS A 25 36.22 -1.22 -6.63
CA LYS A 25 37.07 -0.40 -5.78
C LYS A 25 38.53 -0.87 -5.77
N ASP A 26 38.76 -2.18 -5.88
CA ASP A 26 40.10 -2.79 -5.92
C ASP A 26 40.69 -2.84 -7.34
N LEU A 27 39.89 -2.57 -8.37
CA LEU A 27 40.27 -2.70 -9.79
C LEU A 27 40.44 -1.35 -10.52
N LEU A 28 39.82 -0.29 -10.02
CA LEU A 28 39.79 1.02 -10.68
C LEU A 28 40.59 2.07 -9.86
N PRO A 29 41.24 3.03 -10.52
CA PRO A 29 41.70 4.25 -9.85
C PRO A 29 40.54 4.92 -9.11
N THR A 30 40.79 5.47 -7.92
CA THR A 30 39.76 6.05 -7.03
C THR A 30 38.87 7.06 -7.75
N SER A 31 39.45 7.92 -8.58
CA SER A 31 38.70 8.91 -9.37
C SER A 31 37.73 8.30 -10.39
N LEU A 32 38.11 7.19 -11.02
CA LEU A 32 37.27 6.48 -11.97
C LEU A 32 36.16 5.70 -11.25
N TYR A 33 36.50 5.08 -10.10
CA TYR A 33 35.51 4.45 -9.22
C TYR A 33 34.45 5.45 -8.76
N ASP A 34 34.86 6.61 -8.25
CA ASP A 34 33.95 7.67 -7.77
C ASP A 34 33.05 8.19 -8.89
N LEU A 35 33.58 8.38 -10.09
CA LEU A 35 32.80 8.77 -11.27
C LEU A 35 31.76 7.70 -11.63
N CYS A 36 32.17 6.43 -11.71
CA CYS A 36 31.26 5.32 -12.00
C CYS A 36 30.15 5.20 -10.95
N MET A 37 30.49 5.32 -9.67
CA MET A 37 29.52 5.27 -8.57
C MET A 37 28.56 6.47 -8.61
N SER A 38 29.06 7.67 -8.93
CA SER A 38 28.22 8.86 -9.06
C SER A 38 27.22 8.74 -10.23
N LEU A 39 27.68 8.27 -11.39
CA LEU A 39 26.83 7.99 -12.54
C LEU A 39 25.78 6.92 -12.22
N PHE A 40 26.21 5.82 -11.61
CA PHE A 40 25.33 4.74 -11.20
C PHE A 40 24.24 5.21 -10.22
N MET A 41 24.62 5.95 -9.17
CA MET A 41 23.68 6.48 -8.19
C MET A 41 22.70 7.46 -8.83
N SER A 42 23.16 8.25 -9.81
CA SER A 42 22.30 9.15 -10.59
C SER A 42 21.29 8.39 -11.44
N CYS A 43 21.74 7.34 -12.16
CA CYS A 43 20.88 6.45 -12.94
C CYS A 43 19.85 5.74 -12.04
N LYS A 44 20.28 5.16 -10.92
CA LYS A 44 19.40 4.54 -9.92
C LYS A 44 18.33 5.53 -9.47
N ARG A 45 18.74 6.74 -9.07
CA ARG A 45 17.82 7.77 -8.59
C ARG A 45 16.82 8.22 -9.65
N ALA A 46 17.22 8.24 -10.93
CA ALA A 46 16.33 8.51 -12.04
C ALA A 46 15.33 7.37 -12.26
N SER A 47 15.80 6.12 -12.23
CA SER A 47 14.93 4.94 -12.32
C SER A 47 13.91 4.88 -11.18
N GLU A 48 14.31 5.17 -9.94
CA GLU A 48 13.38 5.28 -8.81
C GLU A 48 12.28 6.33 -9.06
N VAL A 49 12.66 7.52 -9.58
CA VAL A 49 11.67 8.57 -9.92
C VAL A 49 10.73 8.10 -11.02
N LEU A 50 11.24 7.43 -12.06
CA LEU A 50 10.42 6.91 -13.14
C LEU A 50 9.45 5.84 -12.65
N ILE A 51 9.89 4.94 -11.77
CA ILE A 51 9.04 3.90 -11.19
C ILE A 51 7.94 4.52 -10.32
N VAL A 52 8.29 5.44 -9.41
CA VAL A 52 7.29 6.10 -8.55
C VAL A 52 6.37 6.99 -9.38
N GLY A 53 6.88 7.67 -10.40
CA GLY A 53 6.08 8.43 -11.37
C GLY A 53 5.13 7.51 -12.15
N GLY A 54 5.58 6.33 -12.57
CA GLY A 54 4.77 5.31 -13.21
C GLY A 54 3.68 4.76 -12.30
N PHE A 55 3.97 4.56 -11.01
CA PHE A 55 2.96 4.20 -10.00
C PHE A 55 1.87 5.29 -9.91
N ILE A 56 2.26 6.56 -9.82
CA ILE A 56 1.31 7.68 -9.74
C ILE A 56 0.50 7.80 -11.04
N PHE A 57 1.16 7.68 -12.19
CA PHE A 57 0.50 7.65 -13.48
C PHE A 57 -0.56 6.54 -13.50
N LEU A 58 -0.18 5.32 -13.14
CA LEU A 58 -1.09 4.18 -13.12
C LEU A 58 -2.28 4.39 -12.18
N TRP A 59 -2.09 4.90 -10.97
CA TRP A 59 -3.16 5.00 -9.99
C TRP A 59 -3.99 6.29 -10.08
N ILE A 60 -3.48 7.38 -10.63
CA ILE A 60 -4.17 8.68 -10.66
C ILE A 60 -4.52 9.09 -12.09
N ILE A 61 -3.58 9.00 -13.03
CA ILE A 61 -3.72 9.59 -14.38
C ILE A 61 -4.32 8.58 -15.36
N SER A 62 -3.90 7.32 -15.29
CA SER A 62 -4.31 6.28 -16.23
C SER A 62 -5.83 6.09 -16.33
N PRO A 63 -6.65 6.20 -15.26
CA PRO A 63 -8.10 6.08 -15.38
C PRO A 63 -8.71 7.08 -16.38
N VAL A 64 -8.14 8.28 -16.46
CA VAL A 64 -8.59 9.30 -17.42
C VAL A 64 -8.13 8.93 -18.83
N VAL A 65 -6.87 8.50 -18.98
CA VAL A 65 -6.28 8.16 -20.29
C VAL A 65 -6.94 6.93 -20.90
N VAL A 66 -7.15 5.85 -20.13
CA VAL A 66 -7.68 4.58 -20.64
C VAL A 66 -9.17 4.63 -20.99
N VAL A 67 -9.91 5.65 -20.53
CA VAL A 67 -11.29 5.89 -20.97
C VAL A 67 -11.33 6.37 -22.42
N TRP A 68 -10.33 7.13 -22.86
CA TRP A 68 -10.25 7.63 -24.24
C TRP A 68 -9.58 6.64 -25.20
N LEU A 69 -8.82 5.68 -24.68
CA LEU A 69 -8.10 4.70 -25.49
C LEU A 69 -9.01 3.88 -26.43
N PRO A 70 -10.18 3.33 -25.99
CA PRO A 70 -11.10 2.64 -26.89
C PRO A 70 -11.59 3.53 -28.03
N VAL A 71 -11.86 4.81 -27.76
CA VAL A 71 -12.30 5.78 -28.78
C VAL A 71 -11.21 5.98 -29.81
N ALA A 72 -9.96 6.17 -29.38
CA ALA A 72 -8.83 6.32 -30.29
C ALA A 72 -8.60 5.06 -31.14
N LEU A 73 -8.61 3.87 -30.52
CA LEU A 73 -8.42 2.59 -31.22
C LEU A 73 -9.52 2.31 -32.25
N TRP A 74 -10.74 2.79 -32.00
CA TRP A 74 -11.88 2.61 -32.91
C TRP A 74 -11.64 3.24 -34.29
N PHE A 75 -10.80 4.28 -34.39
CA PHE A 75 -10.43 4.95 -35.63
C PHE A 75 -9.13 4.42 -36.25
N THR A 76 -8.67 3.24 -35.83
CA THR A 76 -7.44 2.60 -36.34
C THR A 76 -7.73 1.17 -36.78
N ASP A 77 -6.76 0.52 -37.46
CA ASP A 77 -6.85 -0.91 -37.82
C ASP A 77 -6.94 -1.85 -36.61
N LEU A 78 -6.73 -1.33 -35.39
CA LEU A 78 -6.86 -2.06 -34.14
C LEU A 78 -8.26 -1.98 -33.51
N TRP A 79 -9.28 -1.43 -34.20
CA TRP A 79 -10.63 -1.26 -33.64
C TRP A 79 -11.24 -2.55 -33.07
N TRP A 80 -10.94 -3.71 -33.68
CA TRP A 80 -11.46 -5.02 -33.27
C TRP A 80 -10.97 -5.46 -31.88
N THR A 81 -9.87 -4.88 -31.39
CA THR A 81 -9.37 -5.13 -30.03
C THR A 81 -10.32 -4.58 -28.96
N VAL A 82 -11.09 -3.54 -29.27
CA VAL A 82 -12.04 -2.91 -28.34
C VAL A 82 -13.19 -3.85 -27.96
N PRO A 83 -14.00 -4.39 -28.90
CA PRO A 83 -15.06 -5.32 -28.54
C PRO A 83 -14.51 -6.64 -27.96
N LEU A 84 -13.34 -7.10 -28.41
CA LEU A 84 -12.70 -8.29 -27.85
C LEU A 84 -12.33 -8.09 -26.37
N TYR A 85 -11.68 -6.97 -26.05
CA TYR A 85 -11.32 -6.67 -24.67
C TYR A 85 -12.54 -6.35 -23.80
N ALA A 86 -13.57 -5.72 -24.36
CA ALA A 86 -14.86 -5.52 -23.66
C ALA A 86 -15.53 -6.86 -23.31
N ALA A 87 -15.54 -7.82 -24.24
CA ALA A 87 -16.05 -9.17 -23.99
C ALA A 87 -15.25 -9.90 -22.91
N TRP A 88 -13.91 -9.79 -22.96
CA TRP A 88 -13.04 -10.29 -21.88
C TRP A 88 -13.38 -9.65 -20.54
N MET A 89 -13.50 -8.33 -20.49
CA MET A 89 -13.81 -7.61 -19.26
C MET A 89 -15.16 -8.03 -18.66
N TYR A 90 -16.17 -8.25 -19.51
CA TYR A 90 -17.49 -8.72 -19.11
C TYR A 90 -17.41 -10.12 -18.50
N TYR A 91 -16.75 -11.06 -19.18
CA TYR A 91 -16.51 -12.40 -18.67
C TYR A 91 -15.75 -12.38 -17.35
N ASP A 92 -14.74 -11.51 -17.25
CA ASP A 92 -13.81 -11.42 -16.13
C ASP A 92 -14.27 -10.49 -15.00
N TRP A 93 -15.49 -9.95 -15.06
CA TRP A 93 -15.91 -8.83 -14.21
C TRP A 93 -15.78 -9.13 -12.71
N ASP A 94 -16.13 -10.36 -12.32
CA ASP A 94 -16.15 -10.78 -10.92
C ASP A 94 -14.78 -11.15 -10.33
N THR A 95 -13.71 -11.12 -11.13
CA THR A 95 -12.34 -11.36 -10.64
C THR A 95 -11.92 -10.40 -9.52
N ALA A 96 -12.44 -9.16 -9.53
CA ALA A 96 -12.22 -8.22 -8.44
C ALA A 96 -12.83 -8.70 -7.10
N LYS A 97 -13.89 -9.51 -7.15
CA LYS A 97 -14.61 -10.08 -5.99
C LYS A 97 -14.11 -11.46 -5.61
N THR A 98 -13.15 -12.02 -6.35
CA THR A 98 -12.61 -13.37 -6.11
C THR A 98 -11.11 -13.34 -5.90
N GLY A 99 -10.61 -12.32 -5.19
CA GLY A 99 -9.21 -12.26 -4.73
C GLY A 99 -8.19 -11.87 -5.79
N GLY A 100 -8.63 -11.49 -7.00
CA GLY A 100 -7.74 -11.13 -8.10
C GLY A 100 -7.02 -12.35 -8.70
N ARG A 101 -5.89 -12.08 -9.36
CA ARG A 101 -5.05 -13.10 -10.03
C ARG A 101 -3.58 -12.82 -9.74
N PRO A 102 -3.12 -12.90 -8.49
CA PRO A 102 -1.75 -12.57 -8.15
C PRO A 102 -0.78 -13.45 -8.94
N ILE A 103 0.18 -12.82 -9.62
CA ILE A 103 1.26 -13.46 -10.35
C ILE A 103 2.55 -13.07 -9.64
N GLU A 104 3.32 -14.05 -9.18
CA GLU A 104 4.49 -13.81 -8.33
C GLU A 104 5.53 -12.90 -8.99
N ILE A 105 5.80 -13.09 -10.28
CA ILE A 105 6.76 -12.26 -11.04
C ILE A 105 6.29 -10.79 -11.13
N CYS A 106 4.97 -10.54 -11.18
CA CYS A 106 4.44 -9.17 -11.15
C CYS A 106 4.62 -8.51 -9.79
N ARG A 107 4.73 -9.29 -8.71
CA ARG A 107 4.90 -8.82 -7.32
C ARG A 107 6.37 -8.74 -6.89
N ASN A 108 7.21 -9.59 -7.45
CA ASN A 108 8.63 -9.72 -7.16
C ASN A 108 9.44 -9.35 -8.41
N ASN A 109 9.71 -8.07 -8.57
CA ASN A 109 10.56 -7.56 -9.65
C ASN A 109 11.36 -6.34 -9.18
N ILE A 110 12.41 -6.01 -9.94
CA ILE A 110 13.33 -4.92 -9.63
C ILE A 110 12.65 -3.55 -9.54
N GLY A 111 11.55 -3.34 -10.27
CA GLY A 111 10.76 -2.11 -10.20
C GLY A 111 10.24 -1.89 -8.79
N TRP A 112 9.69 -2.92 -8.14
CA TRP A 112 9.22 -2.78 -6.76
C TRP A 112 10.36 -2.59 -5.74
N ASN A 113 11.56 -3.13 -6.00
CA ASN A 113 12.73 -2.83 -5.16
C ASN A 113 13.15 -1.36 -5.29
N LEU A 114 13.18 -0.82 -6.51
CA LEU A 114 13.44 0.61 -6.74
C LEU A 114 12.34 1.50 -6.13
N PHE A 115 11.09 1.04 -6.15
CA PHE A 115 9.99 1.71 -5.47
C PHE A 115 10.22 1.75 -3.95
N ALA A 116 10.62 0.62 -3.34
CA ALA A 116 10.93 0.56 -1.92
C ALA A 116 12.14 1.43 -1.54
N ASP A 117 13.17 1.45 -2.37
CA ASP A 117 14.37 2.27 -2.21
C ASP A 117 14.10 3.78 -2.30
N TYR A 118 13.07 4.19 -3.03
CA TYR A 118 12.69 5.61 -3.10
C TYR A 118 12.20 6.12 -1.72
N PHE A 119 11.47 5.29 -0.97
CA PHE A 119 10.86 5.63 0.33
C PHE A 119 11.52 4.93 1.54
N PRO A 120 12.74 4.41 1.41
CA PRO A 120 13.31 3.40 2.30
C PRO A 120 12.29 2.50 3.03
N LEU A 121 11.47 1.75 2.29
CA LEU A 121 10.35 0.97 2.86
C LEU A 121 10.85 -0.21 3.69
N LYS A 122 10.24 -0.41 4.87
CA LYS A 122 10.53 -1.54 5.75
C LYS A 122 9.27 -2.18 6.29
N LEU A 123 9.30 -3.50 6.48
CA LEU A 123 8.28 -4.26 7.18
C LEU A 123 8.89 -4.91 8.42
N VAL A 124 8.35 -4.58 9.60
CA VAL A 124 8.78 -5.10 10.90
C VAL A 124 7.75 -6.08 11.40
N LYS A 125 8.18 -7.32 11.64
CA LYS A 125 7.39 -8.39 12.22
C LYS A 125 7.53 -8.39 13.74
N THR A 126 6.42 -8.26 14.47
CA THR A 126 6.43 -8.30 15.96
C THR A 126 5.98 -9.64 16.54
N ALA A 127 5.38 -10.51 15.74
CA ALA A 127 4.98 -11.86 16.13
C ALA A 127 4.88 -12.80 14.93
N GLU A 128 4.90 -14.10 15.22
CA GLU A 128 4.64 -15.14 14.24
C GLU A 128 3.17 -15.17 13.83
N LEU A 129 2.93 -15.35 12.53
CA LEU A 129 1.61 -15.60 11.95
C LEU A 129 1.63 -16.99 11.33
N SER A 130 0.93 -17.93 11.95
CA SER A 130 0.79 -19.30 11.46
C SER A 130 0.06 -19.36 10.10
N PRO A 131 0.55 -20.12 9.11
CA PRO A 131 -0.14 -20.34 7.84
C PRO A 131 -1.43 -21.17 7.97
N GLU A 132 -1.68 -21.77 9.13
CA GLU A 132 -2.91 -22.53 9.41
C GLU A 132 -4.14 -21.65 9.69
N ARG A 133 -3.95 -20.33 9.63
CA ARG A 133 -4.96 -19.32 9.97
C ARG A 133 -5.10 -18.29 8.86
N ASN A 134 -6.24 -17.63 8.87
CA ASN A 134 -6.49 -16.46 8.05
C ASN A 134 -6.43 -15.21 8.93
N TYR A 135 -5.98 -14.12 8.36
CA TYR A 135 -5.78 -12.85 9.01
C TYR A 135 -6.49 -11.74 8.25
N ILE A 136 -7.19 -10.90 8.99
CA ILE A 136 -7.58 -9.57 8.49
C ILE A 136 -6.62 -8.57 9.12
N VAL A 137 -5.75 -8.01 8.29
CA VAL A 137 -4.74 -7.04 8.70
C VAL A 137 -5.28 -5.65 8.46
N GLY A 138 -5.60 -4.92 9.53
CA GLY A 138 -6.04 -3.53 9.39
C GLY A 138 -4.82 -2.62 9.26
N SER A 139 -4.72 -1.97 8.11
CA SER A 139 -3.60 -1.11 7.68
C SER A 139 -3.89 0.35 8.01
N HIS A 140 -2.98 1.01 8.74
CA HIS A 140 -3.13 2.39 9.22
C HIS A 140 -1.80 3.16 9.17
N PRO A 141 -1.79 4.48 9.02
CA PRO A 141 -2.86 5.25 8.40
C PRO A 141 -2.99 4.92 6.91
N HIS A 142 -4.06 5.37 6.26
CA HIS A 142 -4.22 5.28 4.81
C HIS A 142 -3.17 6.12 4.07
N GLY A 143 -2.76 7.27 4.62
CA GLY A 143 -1.99 8.26 3.86
C GLY A 143 -2.73 8.72 2.59
N VAL A 144 -2.06 9.48 1.73
CA VAL A 144 -2.68 9.90 0.46
C VAL A 144 -2.86 8.72 -0.50
N LEU A 145 -1.84 7.86 -0.63
CA LEU A 145 -1.79 6.75 -1.60
C LEU A 145 -1.55 5.36 -0.99
N SER A 146 -1.50 5.23 0.33
CA SER A 146 -1.26 3.96 1.04
C SER A 146 -0.02 3.22 0.56
N ILE A 147 1.11 3.94 0.48
CA ILE A 147 2.38 3.43 -0.06
C ILE A 147 2.86 2.23 0.77
N GLY A 148 2.82 2.33 2.10
CA GLY A 148 3.18 1.24 3.01
C GLY A 148 2.30 0.00 2.84
N ALA A 149 0.99 0.18 2.67
CA ALA A 149 0.06 -0.92 2.43
C ALA A 149 0.28 -1.56 1.05
N CYS A 150 0.46 -0.75 0.00
CA CYS A 150 0.74 -1.24 -1.35
C CYS A 150 2.03 -2.06 -1.37
N ALA A 151 3.12 -1.53 -0.83
CA ALA A 151 4.39 -2.23 -0.81
C ALA A 151 4.32 -3.54 0.00
N THR A 152 3.62 -3.53 1.14
CA THR A 152 3.48 -4.70 2.02
C THR A 152 2.61 -5.80 1.41
N PHE A 153 1.47 -5.45 0.80
CA PHE A 153 0.46 -6.44 0.41
C PHE A 153 0.37 -6.70 -1.09
N LEU A 154 0.78 -5.76 -1.93
CA LEU A 154 0.72 -5.90 -3.39
C LEU A 154 2.07 -6.29 -4.02
N THR A 155 3.17 -6.05 -3.31
CA THR A 155 4.51 -6.34 -3.79
C THR A 155 5.24 -7.22 -2.79
N ASP A 156 6.38 -7.79 -3.18
CA ASP A 156 7.26 -8.49 -2.24
C ASP A 156 8.52 -7.67 -1.89
N SER A 157 8.52 -6.36 -2.21
CA SER A 157 9.68 -5.47 -2.02
C SER A 157 10.08 -5.28 -0.56
N THR A 158 9.15 -5.40 0.38
CA THR A 158 9.43 -5.35 1.82
C THR A 158 9.70 -6.73 2.44
N GLY A 159 9.74 -7.79 1.61
CA GLY A 159 10.03 -9.16 2.04
C GLY A 159 8.89 -9.84 2.79
N PHE A 160 7.63 -9.52 2.48
CA PHE A 160 6.47 -10.12 3.14
C PHE A 160 6.50 -11.66 3.09
N SER A 161 6.76 -12.23 1.91
CA SER A 161 6.81 -13.69 1.71
C SER A 161 7.86 -14.37 2.58
N LYS A 162 9.02 -13.71 2.78
CA LYS A 162 10.12 -14.18 3.62
C LYS A 162 9.79 -14.08 5.12
N LEU A 163 9.15 -12.98 5.53
CA LEU A 163 8.78 -12.75 6.92
C LEU A 163 7.62 -13.64 7.38
N PHE A 164 6.71 -13.97 6.46
CA PHE A 164 5.50 -14.76 6.73
C PHE A 164 5.36 -15.91 5.72
N PRO A 165 6.24 -16.92 5.79
CA PRO A 165 6.22 -18.04 4.84
C PRO A 165 4.89 -18.79 4.91
N GLY A 166 4.35 -19.12 3.73
CA GLY A 166 3.07 -19.79 3.59
C GLY A 166 1.84 -18.87 3.69
N LEU A 167 2.02 -17.56 3.93
CA LEU A 167 0.93 -16.59 3.81
C LEU A 167 0.87 -15.99 2.42
N THR A 168 -0.33 -15.92 1.87
CA THR A 168 -0.64 -15.16 0.66
C THR A 168 -1.27 -13.82 1.03
N ALA A 169 -0.63 -12.74 0.63
CA ALA A 169 -1.08 -11.38 0.87
C ALA A 169 -2.01 -10.86 -0.24
N ASN A 170 -3.12 -10.24 0.15
CA ASN A 170 -3.99 -9.47 -0.74
C ASN A 170 -4.30 -8.12 -0.11
N LEU A 171 -4.48 -7.09 -0.94
CA LEU A 171 -4.96 -5.78 -0.49
C LEU A 171 -6.38 -5.54 -1.03
N LEU A 172 -7.31 -5.31 -0.12
CA LEU A 172 -8.66 -4.89 -0.49
C LEU A 172 -8.70 -3.38 -0.65
N THR A 173 -9.06 -2.91 -1.84
CA THR A 173 -9.12 -1.48 -2.19
C THR A 173 -10.47 -1.10 -2.82
N LEU A 174 -10.68 0.19 -3.07
CA LEU A 174 -11.91 0.71 -3.64
C LEU A 174 -12.30 -0.03 -4.93
N ASN A 175 -13.57 -0.40 -5.06
CA ASN A 175 -14.12 -1.12 -6.22
C ASN A 175 -13.86 -0.41 -7.55
N GLY A 176 -13.97 0.92 -7.57
CA GLY A 176 -13.72 1.75 -8.75
C GLY A 176 -12.31 1.60 -9.33
N GLN A 177 -11.34 1.10 -8.56
CA GLN A 177 -10.00 0.82 -9.09
C GLN A 177 -10.00 -0.27 -10.17
N PHE A 178 -11.01 -1.14 -10.18
CA PHE A 178 -11.11 -2.30 -11.08
C PHE A 178 -12.07 -2.10 -12.26
N TRP A 179 -12.63 -0.90 -12.43
CA TRP A 179 -13.54 -0.60 -13.55
C TRP A 179 -12.82 -0.20 -14.83
N PHE A 180 -11.55 0.23 -14.72
CA PHE A 180 -10.80 0.78 -15.84
C PHE A 180 -10.01 -0.30 -16.58
N PRO A 181 -10.11 -0.37 -17.93
CA PRO A 181 -9.29 -1.22 -18.79
C PRO A 181 -7.80 -1.15 -18.47
N LEU A 182 -7.09 -2.28 -18.64
CA LEU A 182 -5.65 -2.51 -18.43
C LEU A 182 -5.17 -2.32 -16.99
N ARG A 183 -5.60 -1.24 -16.33
CA ARG A 183 -5.33 -0.95 -14.93
C ARG A 183 -5.89 -2.02 -14.01
N ARG A 184 -7.11 -2.50 -14.28
CA ARG A 184 -7.73 -3.58 -13.49
C ARG A 184 -6.90 -4.86 -13.54
N ASP A 185 -6.41 -5.24 -14.72
CA ASP A 185 -5.62 -6.45 -14.91
C ASP A 185 -4.30 -6.33 -14.16
N PHE A 186 -3.61 -5.20 -14.29
CA PHE A 186 -2.41 -4.94 -13.49
C PHE A 186 -2.70 -5.06 -11.98
N GLY A 187 -3.77 -4.42 -11.51
CA GLY A 187 -4.22 -4.51 -10.12
C GLY A 187 -4.45 -5.95 -9.64
N PHE A 188 -5.04 -6.80 -10.48
CA PHE A 188 -5.22 -8.22 -10.17
C PHE A 188 -3.89 -8.97 -10.11
N THR A 189 -2.97 -8.71 -11.04
CA THR A 189 -1.66 -9.40 -11.10
C THR A 189 -0.79 -9.14 -9.88
N ILE A 190 -0.95 -8.00 -9.22
CA ILE A 190 -0.23 -7.67 -7.99
C ILE A 190 -1.01 -8.08 -6.73
N GLY A 191 -2.18 -8.71 -6.87
CA GLY A 191 -2.98 -9.20 -5.73
C GLY A 191 -3.92 -8.18 -5.10
N GLY A 192 -4.25 -7.12 -5.84
CA GLY A 192 -5.34 -6.21 -5.49
C GLY A 192 -6.71 -6.88 -5.73
N ALA A 193 -7.62 -6.64 -4.80
CA ALA A 193 -9.02 -7.05 -4.92
C ALA A 193 -9.96 -5.98 -4.37
N GLU A 194 -11.25 -6.09 -4.68
CA GLU A 194 -12.27 -5.14 -4.24
C GLU A 194 -12.51 -5.25 -2.73
N SER A 195 -12.66 -4.11 -2.07
CA SER A 195 -13.10 -4.00 -0.68
C SER A 195 -14.61 -4.14 -0.55
N SER A 196 -15.13 -5.32 -0.89
CA SER A 196 -16.54 -5.69 -0.77
C SER A 196 -16.75 -6.86 0.17
N ARG A 197 -17.99 -7.01 0.68
CA ARG A 197 -18.39 -8.17 1.49
C ARG A 197 -18.15 -9.47 0.74
N THR A 198 -18.47 -9.51 -0.56
CA THR A 198 -18.30 -10.69 -1.41
C THR A 198 -16.82 -11.07 -1.53
N SER A 199 -15.96 -10.10 -1.83
CA SER A 199 -14.51 -10.29 -1.93
C SER A 199 -13.89 -10.78 -0.63
N LEU A 200 -14.22 -10.16 0.50
CA LEU A 200 -13.70 -10.56 1.79
C LEU A 200 -14.15 -11.99 2.16
N LYS A 201 -15.44 -12.32 1.95
CA LYS A 201 -15.96 -13.69 2.18
C LYS A 201 -15.24 -14.72 1.31
N TRP A 202 -15.04 -14.42 0.03
CA TRP A 202 -14.38 -15.32 -0.90
C TRP A 202 -12.92 -15.54 -0.51
N THR A 203 -12.20 -14.46 -0.21
CA THR A 203 -10.77 -14.47 0.12
C THR A 203 -10.49 -15.19 1.44
N LEU A 204 -11.42 -15.13 2.41
CA LEU A 204 -11.35 -15.87 3.67
C LEU A 204 -11.71 -17.36 3.54
N ARG A 205 -12.40 -17.75 2.47
CA ARG A 205 -12.82 -19.15 2.23
C ARG A 205 -11.91 -19.90 1.28
N ASN A 206 -11.30 -19.21 0.32
CA ASN A 206 -10.57 -19.83 -0.79
C ASN A 206 -9.11 -19.36 -0.81
N PRO A 207 -8.13 -20.29 -0.82
CA PRO A 207 -8.26 -21.76 -0.66
C PRO A 207 -8.60 -22.23 0.77
N GLY A 208 -8.69 -21.32 1.75
CA GLY A 208 -9.25 -21.61 3.08
C GLY A 208 -8.31 -21.38 4.27
N LYS A 209 -6.99 -21.43 4.07
CA LYS A 209 -5.97 -21.10 5.07
C LYS A 209 -4.84 -20.30 4.45
N GLY A 210 -3.99 -19.69 5.29
CA GLY A 210 -2.79 -18.99 4.85
C GLY A 210 -3.08 -17.65 4.19
N ARG A 211 -4.18 -16.97 4.55
CA ARG A 211 -4.57 -15.69 3.92
C ARG A 211 -4.23 -14.52 4.82
N ALA A 212 -3.51 -13.53 4.30
CA ALA A 212 -3.27 -12.26 4.96
C ALA A 212 -3.95 -11.14 4.16
N ILE A 213 -5.14 -10.74 4.59
CA ILE A 213 -5.98 -9.78 3.88
C ILE A 213 -5.76 -8.39 4.47
N GLY A 214 -5.00 -7.56 3.78
CA GLY A 214 -4.83 -6.15 4.10
C GLY A 214 -6.10 -5.37 3.78
N ILE A 215 -6.56 -4.55 4.74
CA ILE A 215 -7.65 -3.59 4.54
C ILE A 215 -7.21 -2.25 5.10
N VAL A 216 -7.22 -1.21 4.27
CA VAL A 216 -6.97 0.15 4.72
C VAL A 216 -8.26 0.73 5.30
N LEU A 217 -8.44 0.59 6.62
CA LEU A 217 -9.73 0.79 7.30
C LEU A 217 -10.23 2.25 7.24
N GLY A 218 -9.30 3.21 7.21
CA GLY A 218 -9.62 4.62 7.07
C GLY A 218 -10.33 4.97 5.76
N GLY A 219 -9.88 4.33 4.67
CA GLY A 219 -10.33 4.57 3.31
C GLY A 219 -10.14 6.02 2.87
N LEU A 220 -10.93 6.44 1.88
CA LEU A 220 -10.86 7.78 1.26
C LEU A 220 -10.99 8.96 2.25
N ASN A 221 -11.70 8.77 3.37
CA ASN A 221 -11.88 9.84 4.35
C ASN A 221 -10.58 10.20 5.08
N GLU A 222 -9.74 9.20 5.34
CA GLU A 222 -8.46 9.39 5.99
C GLU A 222 -7.43 9.92 4.99
N SER A 223 -7.48 9.48 3.73
CA SER A 223 -6.56 9.97 2.69
C SER A 223 -6.67 11.46 2.41
N ILE A 224 -7.88 12.02 2.51
CA ILE A 224 -8.12 13.46 2.30
C ILE A 224 -7.71 14.29 3.53
N MET A 225 -7.62 13.66 4.71
CA MET A 225 -7.18 14.33 5.95
C MET A 225 -5.74 14.02 6.32
N ALA A 226 -5.05 13.17 5.55
CA ALA A 226 -3.63 12.88 5.72
C ALA A 226 -2.82 14.18 5.66
N ARG A 227 -2.01 14.40 6.69
CA ARG A 227 -1.09 15.54 6.83
C ARG A 227 0.14 15.09 7.60
N PRO A 228 1.32 15.68 7.32
CA PRO A 228 2.51 15.48 8.15
C PRO A 228 2.24 15.75 9.63
N GLY A 229 2.84 14.94 10.50
CA GLY A 229 2.74 15.02 11.96
C GLY A 229 1.37 14.66 12.54
N ARG A 230 0.41 14.18 11.74
CA ARG A 230 -0.92 13.78 12.22
C ARG A 230 -1.06 12.26 12.27
N HIS A 231 -1.74 11.79 13.32
CA HIS A 231 -2.02 10.38 13.59
C HIS A 231 -3.52 10.12 13.81
N ASP A 232 -4.37 10.82 13.05
CA ASP A 232 -5.83 10.65 13.11
C ASP A 232 -6.28 9.46 12.26
N LEU A 233 -7.00 8.51 12.86
CA LEU A 233 -7.44 7.28 12.20
C LEU A 233 -8.97 7.16 12.21
N LYS A 234 -9.57 6.92 11.03
CA LYS A 234 -11.02 6.72 10.93
C LYS A 234 -11.38 5.28 11.28
N LEU A 235 -11.61 5.01 12.56
CA LEU A 235 -11.83 3.66 13.08
C LEU A 235 -13.03 3.54 14.02
N LEU A 236 -13.50 4.64 14.64
CA LEU A 236 -14.53 4.58 15.70
C LEU A 236 -15.85 3.99 15.24
N ASN A 237 -16.19 4.12 13.95
CA ASN A 237 -17.44 3.60 13.38
C ASN A 237 -17.23 2.42 12.41
N ARG A 238 -16.00 1.90 12.31
CA ARG A 238 -15.65 0.83 11.37
C ARG A 238 -15.71 -0.54 12.07
N ARG A 239 -16.89 -1.15 12.14
CA ARG A 239 -17.10 -2.47 12.78
C ARG A 239 -17.13 -3.67 11.83
N GLY A 240 -17.24 -3.42 10.53
CA GLY A 240 -17.48 -4.46 9.52
C GLY A 240 -16.40 -5.55 9.53
N PHE A 241 -15.13 -5.18 9.61
CA PHE A 241 -14.02 -6.14 9.57
C PHE A 241 -14.00 -7.07 10.79
N CYS A 242 -14.33 -6.57 11.99
CA CYS A 242 -14.48 -7.39 13.21
C CYS A 242 -15.63 -8.40 13.06
N ARG A 243 -16.76 -7.98 12.46
CA ARG A 243 -17.89 -8.88 12.18
C ARG A 243 -17.47 -10.03 11.26
N PHE A 244 -16.71 -9.74 10.20
CA PHE A 244 -16.18 -10.77 9.30
C PHE A 244 -15.13 -11.65 9.97
N ALA A 245 -14.24 -11.08 10.80
CA ALA A 245 -13.28 -11.84 11.58
C ALA A 245 -13.99 -12.89 12.45
N LEU A 246 -15.05 -12.50 13.16
CA LEU A 246 -15.87 -13.42 13.96
C LEU A 246 -16.57 -14.48 13.10
N GLN A 247 -17.22 -14.10 12.01
CA GLN A 247 -17.95 -15.04 11.14
C GLN A 247 -17.07 -16.15 10.54
N PHE A 248 -15.81 -15.82 10.24
CA PHE A 248 -14.89 -16.70 9.54
C PHE A 248 -13.78 -17.27 10.45
N GLY A 249 -13.71 -16.82 11.70
CA GLY A 249 -12.63 -17.20 12.62
C GLY A 249 -11.25 -16.71 12.18
N ALA A 250 -11.20 -15.59 11.46
CA ALA A 250 -9.96 -14.97 11.01
C ALA A 250 -9.40 -14.08 12.13
N ASP A 251 -8.11 -14.20 12.40
CA ASP A 251 -7.45 -13.41 13.45
C ASP A 251 -7.25 -11.96 12.97
N LEU A 252 -7.38 -10.99 13.88
CA LEU A 252 -7.17 -9.59 13.54
C LEU A 252 -5.72 -9.20 13.81
N VAL A 253 -5.10 -8.45 12.90
CA VAL A 253 -3.73 -7.96 13.07
C VAL A 253 -3.70 -6.45 12.87
N PRO A 254 -3.28 -5.65 13.87
CA PRO A 254 -3.03 -4.23 13.65
C PRO A 254 -1.72 -4.04 12.89
N LEU A 255 -1.72 -3.16 11.88
CA LEU A 255 -0.54 -2.76 11.12
C LEU A 255 -0.48 -1.23 11.08
N TYR A 256 0.65 -0.67 11.50
CA TYR A 256 0.88 0.78 11.50
C TYR A 256 2.05 1.16 10.61
N HIS A 257 1.88 2.19 9.77
CA HIS A 257 2.86 2.71 8.82
C HIS A 257 3.43 4.04 9.34
N PHE A 258 4.56 3.99 10.04
CA PHE A 258 5.28 5.17 10.48
C PHE A 258 5.89 5.89 9.29
N GLY A 259 5.66 7.21 9.16
CA GLY A 259 6.12 8.03 8.03
C GLY A 259 5.17 8.10 6.84
N GLU A 260 4.07 7.35 6.82
CA GLU A 260 3.13 7.32 5.68
C GLU A 260 2.49 8.69 5.40
N ASN A 261 2.10 9.41 6.44
CA ASN A 261 1.51 10.75 6.32
C ASN A 261 2.53 11.85 5.97
N GLU A 262 3.82 11.53 6.00
CA GLU A 262 4.90 12.47 5.69
C GLU A 262 5.20 12.58 4.19
N LEU A 263 4.65 11.67 3.39
CA LEU A 263 4.97 11.52 1.97
C LEU A 263 4.38 12.62 1.08
N PHE A 264 3.36 13.33 1.57
CA PHE A 264 2.72 14.42 0.84
C PHE A 264 2.26 15.51 1.80
N ASP A 265 2.39 16.74 1.36
CA ASP A 265 1.60 17.84 1.89
C ASP A 265 0.23 17.82 1.22
N GLN A 266 -0.76 18.50 1.81
CA GLN A 266 -2.01 18.74 1.10
C GLN A 266 -2.26 20.23 0.99
N ALA A 267 -2.59 20.64 -0.24
CA ALA A 267 -2.93 22.03 -0.56
C ALA A 267 -4.06 22.57 0.32
N ALA A 268 -5.04 21.74 0.69
CA ALA A 268 -6.22 22.17 1.45
C ALA A 268 -5.96 22.61 2.90
N GLY A 269 -4.72 22.46 3.42
CA GLY A 269 -4.32 23.10 4.67
C GLY A 269 -4.15 24.62 4.55
N ASN A 270 -3.82 25.10 3.34
CA ASN A 270 -3.41 26.50 3.09
C ASN A 270 -4.45 27.32 2.31
N TYR A 271 -5.61 26.76 1.95
CA TYR A 271 -6.64 27.46 1.16
C TYR A 271 -7.97 27.62 1.91
N GLU A 272 -8.61 28.76 1.64
CA GLU A 272 -9.89 29.25 2.19
C GLU A 272 -10.99 28.19 2.24
N GLN A 273 -11.92 28.38 3.18
CA GLN A 273 -13.15 27.58 3.39
C GLN A 273 -13.87 27.17 2.08
N GLY A 274 -13.77 27.98 1.02
CA GLY A 274 -14.33 27.70 -0.31
C GLY A 274 -13.80 26.43 -0.99
N LEU A 275 -12.49 26.15 -0.94
CA LEU A 275 -11.91 24.96 -1.59
C LEU A 275 -12.38 23.67 -0.88
N LYS A 276 -12.45 23.71 0.45
CA LYS A 276 -12.98 22.62 1.28
C LYS A 276 -14.46 22.36 0.97
N ASN A 277 -15.26 23.42 0.81
CA ASN A 277 -16.67 23.32 0.44
C ASN A 277 -16.86 22.75 -0.97
N MET A 278 -16.01 23.12 -1.93
CA MET A 278 -16.05 22.57 -3.29
C MET A 278 -15.66 21.08 -3.32
N GLN A 279 -14.58 20.68 -2.64
CA GLN A 279 -14.20 19.27 -2.51
C GLN A 279 -15.28 18.45 -1.82
N ALA A 280 -15.91 18.99 -0.77
CA ALA A 280 -17.04 18.36 -0.10
C ALA A 280 -18.26 18.22 -1.02
N ARG A 281 -18.57 19.25 -1.83
CA ARG A 281 -19.66 19.18 -2.83
C ARG A 281 -19.37 18.14 -3.92
N ILE A 282 -18.17 18.13 -4.50
CA ILE A 282 -17.74 17.13 -5.49
C ILE A 282 -17.79 15.72 -4.89
N ARG A 283 -17.30 15.55 -3.65
CA ARG A 283 -17.40 14.26 -2.95
C ARG A 283 -18.85 13.84 -2.74
N ASN A 284 -19.73 14.75 -2.35
CA ASN A 284 -21.15 14.43 -2.12
C ASN A 284 -21.91 14.15 -3.42
N LEU A 285 -21.50 14.75 -4.54
CA LEU A 285 -22.10 14.54 -5.86
C LEU A 285 -21.59 13.28 -6.56
N ILE A 286 -20.28 13.02 -6.52
CA ILE A 286 -19.60 12.00 -7.34
C ILE A 286 -19.13 10.81 -6.48
N GLY A 287 -19.24 10.90 -5.15
CA GLY A 287 -18.74 9.88 -4.21
C GLY A 287 -17.21 9.82 -4.09
N PHE A 288 -16.49 10.60 -4.90
CA PHE A 288 -15.04 10.61 -5.02
C PHE A 288 -14.53 12.04 -5.26
N CYS A 289 -13.56 12.47 -4.45
CA CYS A 289 -12.77 13.67 -4.73
C CYS A 289 -11.31 13.27 -4.51
N PRO A 290 -10.48 13.20 -5.56
CA PRO A 290 -9.08 12.83 -5.39
C PRO A 290 -8.41 13.88 -4.49
N PRO A 291 -7.58 13.45 -3.52
CA PRO A 291 -6.76 14.40 -2.77
C PRO A 291 -5.93 15.23 -3.77
N LEU A 292 -5.63 16.48 -3.40
CA LEU A 292 -4.70 17.33 -4.14
C LEU A 292 -3.34 17.27 -3.41
N PRO A 293 -2.56 16.18 -3.58
CA PRO A 293 -1.25 16.09 -2.96
C PRO A 293 -0.35 17.19 -3.51
N MET A 294 0.37 17.84 -2.60
CA MET A 294 1.56 18.60 -2.94
C MET A 294 2.76 17.78 -2.49
N GLY A 295 3.54 17.35 -3.48
CA GLY A 295 4.82 16.72 -3.27
C GLY A 295 5.88 17.36 -4.15
N ARG A 296 6.89 16.58 -4.51
CA ARG A 296 7.99 16.97 -5.38
C ARG A 296 7.60 17.02 -6.85
N SER A 297 8.24 17.92 -7.58
CA SER A 297 8.19 17.94 -9.03
C SER A 297 8.93 16.72 -9.62
N LEU A 298 8.41 16.21 -10.74
CA LEU A 298 9.03 15.11 -11.50
C LEU A 298 10.40 15.52 -12.10
N LEU A 299 10.58 16.81 -12.38
CA LEU A 299 11.78 17.39 -13.02
C LEU A 299 12.43 18.52 -12.20
N ASN A 300 12.22 18.55 -10.87
CA ASN A 300 12.67 19.65 -10.00
C ASN A 300 12.17 21.05 -10.44
N LEU A 301 11.03 21.12 -11.13
CA LEU A 301 10.40 22.40 -11.47
C LEU A 301 9.83 23.07 -10.21
N PRO A 302 9.85 24.42 -10.13
CA PRO A 302 9.51 25.16 -8.90
C PRO A 302 8.01 25.17 -8.51
N TRP A 303 7.13 24.43 -9.17
CA TRP A 303 5.68 24.46 -8.92
C TRP A 303 5.04 23.06 -8.80
N GLY A 304 4.21 22.87 -7.77
CA GLY A 304 3.08 21.93 -7.71
C GLY A 304 3.33 20.48 -8.16
N GLY A 305 4.22 19.76 -7.46
CA GLY A 305 4.57 18.39 -7.84
C GLY A 305 3.59 17.32 -7.35
N ILE A 306 3.34 16.30 -8.17
CA ILE A 306 2.50 15.14 -7.80
C ILE A 306 3.32 13.97 -7.24
N LEU A 307 4.65 14.04 -7.27
CA LEU A 307 5.54 12.95 -6.81
C LEU A 307 5.71 13.04 -5.28
N PRO A 308 5.61 11.96 -4.51
CA PRO A 308 5.77 12.05 -3.06
C PRO A 308 7.19 12.41 -2.62
N TYR A 309 7.30 12.91 -1.40
CA TYR A 309 8.58 13.12 -0.73
C TYR A 309 9.32 11.80 -0.51
N ARG A 310 10.66 11.85 -0.59
CA ARG A 310 11.54 10.72 -0.27
C ARG A 310 11.75 10.67 1.24
N LYS A 311 10.80 10.08 1.96
CA LYS A 311 10.88 9.89 3.40
C LYS A 311 10.72 8.40 3.73
N PRO A 312 11.38 7.92 4.80
CA PRO A 312 11.28 6.53 5.23
C PRO A 312 9.83 6.19 5.62
N VAL A 313 9.34 5.03 5.20
CA VAL A 313 8.10 4.45 5.74
C VAL A 313 8.37 3.07 6.31
N THR A 314 8.11 2.92 7.61
CA THR A 314 8.25 1.63 8.29
C THR A 314 6.90 1.11 8.73
N SER A 315 6.53 -0.04 8.17
CA SER A 315 5.30 -0.76 8.46
C SER A 315 5.55 -1.74 9.59
N VAL A 316 4.94 -1.54 10.76
CA VAL A 316 5.08 -2.43 11.92
C VAL A 316 3.83 -3.28 12.03
N MET A 317 3.99 -4.59 11.83
CA MET A 317 2.91 -5.57 11.93
C MET A 317 2.82 -6.11 13.35
N GLY A 318 1.71 -5.82 14.02
CA GLY A 318 1.43 -6.17 15.41
C GLY A 318 1.13 -7.65 15.66
N LYS A 319 0.86 -7.97 16.92
CA LYS A 319 0.50 -9.33 17.35
C LYS A 319 -0.91 -9.70 16.89
N PRO A 320 -1.18 -10.95 16.48
CA PRO A 320 -2.51 -11.38 16.11
C PRO A 320 -3.43 -11.45 17.33
N ILE A 321 -4.62 -10.85 17.21
CA ILE A 321 -5.73 -11.01 18.15
C ILE A 321 -6.49 -12.25 17.74
N ARG A 322 -6.43 -13.29 18.57
CA ARG A 322 -7.10 -14.55 18.31
C ARG A 322 -8.62 -14.37 18.30
N VAL A 323 -9.26 -14.83 17.22
CA VAL A 323 -10.71 -14.80 17.06
C VAL A 323 -11.27 -16.21 17.03
N LYS A 324 -12.27 -16.47 17.88
CA LYS A 324 -13.08 -17.69 17.84
C LYS A 324 -14.23 -17.46 16.87
N ARG A 325 -14.48 -18.45 15.99
CA ARG A 325 -15.53 -18.35 14.99
C ARG A 325 -16.91 -18.33 15.65
N VAL A 326 -17.76 -17.40 15.23
CA VAL A 326 -19.17 -17.27 15.63
C VAL A 326 -19.99 -17.04 14.37
N GLU A 327 -20.93 -17.93 14.06
CA GLU A 327 -21.69 -17.86 12.80
C GLU A 327 -22.51 -16.57 12.66
N ASN A 328 -23.22 -16.21 13.73
CA ASN A 328 -24.03 -14.98 13.81
C ASN A 328 -23.54 -14.13 14.98
N PRO A 329 -22.46 -13.34 14.81
CA PRO A 329 -21.91 -12.53 15.89
C PRO A 329 -22.88 -11.41 16.28
N THR A 330 -23.09 -11.23 17.59
CA THR A 330 -23.90 -10.13 18.12
C THR A 330 -23.13 -8.81 18.05
N ASP A 331 -23.83 -7.67 18.06
CA ASP A 331 -23.17 -6.37 18.03
C ASP A 331 -22.26 -6.16 19.24
N LEU A 332 -22.65 -6.64 20.42
CA LEU A 332 -21.80 -6.64 21.61
C LEU A 332 -20.48 -7.40 21.40
N GLN A 333 -20.51 -8.58 20.77
CA GLN A 333 -19.28 -9.33 20.47
C GLN A 333 -18.39 -8.58 19.47
N VAL A 334 -19.00 -7.91 18.49
CA VAL A 334 -18.29 -7.11 17.50
C VAL A 334 -17.64 -5.89 18.16
N ASP A 335 -18.34 -5.20 19.06
CA ASP A 335 -17.83 -4.05 19.78
C ASP A 335 -16.71 -4.42 20.76
N LEU A 336 -16.85 -5.53 21.49
CA LEU A 336 -15.79 -6.04 22.37
C LEU A 336 -14.53 -6.40 21.59
N LEU A 337 -14.67 -7.01 20.40
CA LEU A 337 -13.52 -7.31 19.54
C LEU A 337 -12.92 -6.03 18.94
N HIS A 338 -13.75 -5.07 18.56
CA HIS A 338 -13.30 -3.79 18.03
C HIS A 338 -12.52 -2.99 19.08
N GLN A 339 -13.00 -2.93 20.32
CA GLN A 339 -12.28 -2.28 21.41
C GLN A 339 -10.90 -2.92 21.62
N LYS A 340 -10.83 -4.27 21.69
CA LYS A 340 -9.56 -5.00 21.78
C LYS A 340 -8.61 -4.68 20.62
N TYR A 341 -9.16 -4.50 19.42
CA TYR A 341 -8.38 -4.12 18.24
C TYR A 341 -7.82 -2.69 18.36
N CYS A 342 -8.64 -1.73 18.79
CA CYS A 342 -8.20 -0.36 19.05
C CYS A 342 -7.11 -0.31 20.12
N ASP A 343 -7.31 -0.99 21.24
CA ASP A 343 -6.33 -1.06 22.33
C ASP A 343 -5.00 -1.64 21.83
N ALA A 344 -5.05 -2.74 21.07
CA ALA A 344 -3.86 -3.35 20.49
C ALA A 344 -3.14 -2.45 19.48
N LEU A 345 -3.88 -1.62 18.72
CA LEU A 345 -3.32 -0.66 17.77
C LEU A 345 -2.66 0.52 18.49
N VAL A 346 -3.29 1.06 19.53
CA VAL A 346 -2.69 2.10 20.39
C VAL A 346 -1.42 1.57 21.04
N ASP A 347 -1.48 0.39 21.64
CA ASP A 347 -0.33 -0.29 22.23
C ASP A 347 0.83 -0.45 21.24
N LEU A 348 0.52 -0.85 20.00
CA LEU A 348 1.50 -1.02 18.93
C LEU A 348 2.17 0.31 18.59
N PHE A 349 1.37 1.39 18.50
CA PHE A 349 1.88 2.72 18.23
C PHE A 349 2.75 3.24 19.37
N GLU A 350 2.26 3.24 20.60
CA GLU A 350 2.97 3.78 21.77
C GLU A 350 4.31 3.08 22.01
N LYS A 351 4.37 1.76 21.83
CA LYS A 351 5.61 0.99 21.99
C LYS A 351 6.68 1.32 20.95
N ASN A 352 6.28 1.81 19.79
CA ASN A 352 7.17 2.01 18.65
C ASN A 352 7.41 3.48 18.29
N LYS A 353 6.57 4.43 18.76
CA LYS A 353 6.61 5.84 18.32
C LYS A 353 7.98 6.51 18.54
N LYS A 354 8.66 6.18 19.65
CA LYS A 354 10.01 6.68 19.97
C LYS A 354 11.08 6.26 18.96
N LEU A 355 10.92 5.11 18.30
CA LEU A 355 11.88 4.62 17.30
C LEU A 355 11.81 5.39 15.98
N TYR A 356 10.76 6.19 15.80
CA TYR A 356 10.47 6.92 14.56
C TYR A 356 10.33 8.43 14.82
N ASP A 357 11.01 8.92 15.86
CA ASP A 357 11.12 10.35 16.20
C ASP A 357 9.76 11.05 16.44
N ILE A 358 8.75 10.30 16.88
CA ILE A 358 7.45 10.86 17.26
C ILE A 358 7.50 11.32 18.72
N PRO A 359 7.14 12.59 19.01
CA PRO A 359 7.09 13.12 20.37
C PRO A 359 6.16 12.37 21.33
N ASP A 360 6.45 12.43 22.62
CA ASP A 360 5.71 11.69 23.65
C ASP A 360 4.27 12.17 23.85
N ASP A 361 3.97 13.43 23.53
CA ASP A 361 2.64 14.05 23.56
C ASP A 361 1.76 13.69 22.35
N GLN A 362 2.35 13.11 21.30
CA GLN A 362 1.60 12.64 20.14
C GLN A 362 1.07 11.23 20.36
N HIS A 363 -0.22 11.06 20.07
CA HIS A 363 -0.97 9.84 20.24
C HIS A 363 -1.88 9.59 19.03
N ILE A 364 -2.31 8.35 18.85
CA ILE A 364 -3.37 8.04 17.89
C ILE A 364 -4.67 8.69 18.35
N ASN A 365 -5.34 9.36 17.42
CA ASN A 365 -6.67 9.92 17.62
C ASN A 365 -7.68 9.19 16.74
N PHE A 366 -8.65 8.50 17.35
CA PHE A 366 -9.69 7.79 16.61
C PHE A 366 -10.90 8.70 16.35
N TYR A 367 -11.43 8.67 15.13
CA TYR A 367 -12.69 9.35 14.75
C TYR A 367 -13.60 8.52 13.83
#